data_AF-A0A0D2EMT8-F1
#
_entry.id   AF-A0A0D2EMT8-F1
#
_cell.length_a   1.000
_cell.length_b   1.000
_cell.length_c   1.000
_cell.angle_alpha   90.00
_cell.angle_beta   90.00
_cell.angle_gamma   90.00
#
_symmetry.space_group_name_H-M   'P 1'
#
loop_
_entity.id
_entity.type
_entity.pdbx_description
1 polymer ?
#
loop_
_entity_poly.entity_id
_entity_poly.type
_entity_poly.pdbx_seq_one_letter_code
_entity_poly.pdbx_strand_id
1 'polypeptide(L)'
;MPPRISPTAVSRTFPTTPTIHTHCKSCFQRAFSSTPSQSQTKLREQFWLWLRGPGENFRHPLPGSTNYLSAYDKRGNLIRGRGQEPSGESVKEKSPDDAVTADEEALEAAVAEHEQEYKLPKESLDDLRPFPWNKNFVSQSILSEDLRTEIWERVQRQGKSVRQVSMEMGVDMRRVAAVVRLVEVERRMRTEGKPLAIPYARAVHGMVPLTTLNPTTRLPHEPHESINDLEQHPLTFPQIFYPASESRAFNRTDAGRVFSGAPRLTDERENAINEGVHEAWRDSKPEIIGRPGHTRTVLKPADSRIPHPHLIAFEKDKLNRSLTPLERRARHRERLQKDEERRRALKEKLQQEEESKKTRIDVGRWQFVVTEVQSTRQGTGLDGRGSGKGAVGQRYGVPSQERKKGQVKIPVKVDV
;
A
#
# COMPACT_ATOMS: atom_id res chain seq x y z
N MET A 1 43.87 -9.05 43.21
CA MET A 1 45.01 -8.35 42.59
C MET A 1 44.94 -8.55 41.08
N PRO A 2 44.66 -7.50 40.29
CA PRO A 2 44.94 -7.47 38.85
C PRO A 2 46.12 -6.51 38.54
N PRO A 3 46.85 -6.70 37.44
CA PRO A 3 47.97 -5.85 37.06
C PRO A 3 47.50 -4.46 36.59
N ARG A 4 48.28 -3.44 36.98
CA ARG A 4 48.13 -2.03 36.59
C ARG A 4 48.51 -1.86 35.12
N ILE A 5 47.64 -1.23 34.33
CA ILE A 5 47.98 -0.72 32.99
C ILE A 5 48.18 0.78 33.12
N SER A 6 49.36 1.23 32.74
CA SER A 6 49.88 2.60 32.82
C SER A 6 49.07 3.56 31.94
N PRO A 7 48.83 4.82 32.37
CA PRO A 7 48.36 5.86 31.46
C PRO A 7 49.54 6.37 30.64
N THR A 8 49.62 6.00 29.37
CA THR A 8 50.50 6.71 28.42
C THR A 8 49.94 8.11 28.19
N ALA A 9 50.57 9.08 28.85
CA ALA A 9 50.53 10.48 28.48
C ALA A 9 51.11 10.61 27.07
N VAL A 10 50.25 10.87 26.09
CA VAL A 10 50.66 11.43 24.81
C VAL A 10 50.04 12.82 24.73
N SER A 11 50.83 13.81 25.14
CA SER A 11 50.61 15.21 24.79
C SER A 11 50.64 15.32 23.27
N ARG A 12 49.47 15.27 22.63
CA ARG A 12 49.33 15.76 21.26
C ARG A 12 49.13 17.26 21.34
N THR A 13 50.24 17.97 21.23
CA THR A 13 50.26 19.36 20.75
C THR A 13 49.40 19.42 19.49
N PHE A 14 48.36 20.26 19.50
CA PHE A 14 47.66 20.65 18.30
C PHE A 14 48.69 21.20 17.30
N PRO A 15 48.88 20.59 16.12
CA PRO A 15 49.53 21.31 15.06
C PRO A 15 48.53 22.36 14.58
N THR A 16 48.91 23.60 14.79
CA THR A 16 48.53 24.74 13.96
C THR A 16 48.36 24.29 12.51
N THR A 17 47.17 24.52 11.96
CA THR A 17 46.84 24.50 10.51
C THR A 17 47.13 23.19 9.74
N PRO A 18 46.13 22.54 9.11
CA PRO A 18 46.41 21.49 8.15
C PRO A 18 47.11 22.12 6.94
N THR A 19 48.40 21.84 6.79
CA THR A 19 49.10 22.03 5.53
C THR A 19 48.44 21.14 4.49
N ILE A 20 47.68 21.79 3.61
CA ILE A 20 47.27 21.27 2.30
C ILE A 20 48.54 20.74 1.67
N HIS A 21 48.68 19.42 1.48
CA HIS A 21 49.56 18.75 0.50
C HIS A 21 49.88 17.30 0.93
N THR A 22 49.08 16.33 0.46
CA THR A 22 49.39 14.88 0.25
C THR A 22 48.03 14.17 0.02
N HIS A 23 47.52 13.95 -1.19
CA HIS A 23 47.79 12.73 -1.97
C HIS A 23 47.07 12.72 -3.33
N CYS A 24 46.83 13.88 -3.94
CA CYS A 24 46.31 13.95 -5.31
C CYS A 24 47.42 14.46 -6.23
N LYS A 25 48.08 13.55 -6.97
CA LYS A 25 49.16 13.89 -7.91
C LYS A 25 48.71 14.87 -9.01
N SER A 26 47.41 15.01 -9.26
CA SER A 26 46.83 16.02 -10.15
C SER A 26 46.39 17.33 -9.46
N CYS A 27 46.34 17.37 -8.12
CA CYS A 27 45.85 18.53 -7.37
C CYS A 27 46.95 19.52 -6.98
N PHE A 28 48.22 19.17 -7.10
CA PHE A 28 49.36 20.03 -6.77
C PHE A 28 49.78 20.99 -7.88
N GLN A 29 49.23 20.86 -9.10
CA GLN A 29 49.51 21.80 -10.20
C GLN A 29 48.52 22.98 -10.27
N ARG A 30 47.58 23.12 -9.32
CA ARG A 30 46.52 24.15 -9.37
C ARG A 30 46.48 25.14 -8.19
N ALA A 31 47.49 25.18 -7.32
CA ALA A 31 47.40 25.92 -6.06
C ALA A 31 47.88 27.40 -6.08
N PHE A 32 48.22 27.98 -7.24
CA PHE A 32 48.61 29.41 -7.35
C PHE A 32 47.80 30.22 -8.39
N SER A 33 46.61 29.75 -8.74
CA SER A 33 45.72 30.47 -9.66
C SER A 33 44.62 31.18 -8.88
N SER A 34 44.76 32.50 -8.69
CA SER A 34 43.69 33.38 -8.21
C SER A 34 42.65 33.70 -9.30
N THR A 35 42.89 33.28 -10.54
CA THR A 35 41.89 33.31 -11.61
C THR A 35 40.90 32.15 -11.40
N PRO A 36 39.57 32.42 -11.34
CA PRO A 36 38.58 31.35 -11.36
C PRO A 36 38.85 30.52 -12.63
N SER A 37 38.85 29.19 -12.54
CA SER A 37 38.99 28.36 -13.74
C SER A 37 37.84 28.69 -14.69
N GLN A 38 38.09 29.55 -15.68
CA GLN A 38 37.09 30.02 -16.63
C GLN A 38 36.63 28.89 -17.57
N SER A 39 37.43 27.82 -17.70
CA SER A 39 37.06 26.65 -18.48
C SER A 39 36.30 25.63 -17.64
N GLN A 40 35.12 25.22 -18.14
CA GLN A 40 34.38 24.10 -17.58
C GLN A 40 35.17 22.80 -17.76
N THR A 41 34.96 21.82 -16.88
CA THR A 41 35.53 20.49 -17.09
C THR A 41 34.80 19.80 -18.26
N LYS A 42 35.47 18.93 -19.01
CA LYS A 42 34.84 18.15 -20.09
C LYS A 42 33.55 17.42 -19.64
N LEU A 43 33.54 16.90 -18.41
CA LEU A 43 32.34 16.26 -17.84
C LEU A 43 31.19 17.27 -17.62
N ARG A 44 31.50 18.50 -17.17
CA ARG A 44 30.51 19.56 -17.01
C ARG A 44 29.99 20.04 -18.36
N GLU A 45 30.85 20.14 -19.37
CA GLU A 45 30.45 20.44 -20.76
C GLU A 45 29.50 19.37 -21.31
N GLN A 46 29.83 18.08 -21.14
CA GLN A 46 28.95 16.96 -21.54
C GLN A 46 27.61 16.97 -20.79
N PHE A 47 27.63 17.27 -19.49
CA PHE A 47 26.42 17.40 -18.69
C PHE A 47 25.51 18.53 -19.18
N TRP A 48 26.06 19.72 -19.43
CA TRP A 48 25.26 20.83 -19.98
C TRP A 48 24.77 20.56 -21.41
N LEU A 49 25.55 19.83 -22.21
CA LEU A 49 25.13 19.39 -23.54
C LEU A 49 23.92 18.44 -23.45
N TRP A 50 23.92 17.50 -22.50
CA TRP A 50 22.76 16.65 -22.26
C TRP A 50 21.55 17.43 -21.73
N LEU A 51 21.75 18.35 -20.77
CA LEU A 51 20.67 19.18 -20.23
C LEU A 51 19.98 20.04 -21.30
N ARG A 52 20.74 20.59 -22.25
CA ARG A 52 20.18 21.40 -23.36
C ARG A 52 19.57 20.55 -24.48
N GLY A 53 19.88 19.25 -24.51
CA GLY A 53 19.33 18.30 -25.47
C GLY A 53 18.21 17.47 -24.82
N PRO A 54 18.41 16.15 -24.57
CA PRO A 54 17.36 15.31 -23.99
C PRO A 54 16.86 15.76 -22.62
N GLY A 55 17.69 16.47 -21.84
CA GLY A 55 17.36 16.93 -20.50
C GLY A 55 16.34 18.07 -20.46
N GLU A 56 16.16 18.82 -21.55
CA GLU A 56 15.27 19.99 -21.59
C GLU A 56 13.81 19.57 -21.39
N ASN A 57 13.45 18.35 -21.82
CA ASN A 57 12.12 17.76 -21.62
C ASN A 57 11.69 17.71 -20.14
N PHE A 58 12.63 17.65 -19.20
CA PHE A 58 12.33 17.54 -17.76
C PHE A 58 12.31 18.89 -17.05
N ARG A 59 12.58 19.99 -17.77
CA ARG A 59 12.55 21.34 -17.20
C ARG A 59 11.13 21.75 -16.76
N HIS A 60 10.15 21.35 -17.55
CA HIS A 60 8.73 21.54 -17.27
C HIS A 60 8.02 20.18 -17.32
N PRO A 61 7.04 19.93 -16.44
CA PRO A 61 6.30 18.68 -16.46
C PRO A 61 5.49 18.58 -17.75
N LEU A 62 5.31 17.35 -18.24
CA LEU A 62 4.42 17.09 -19.36
C LEU A 62 2.98 17.19 -18.86
N PRO A 63 2.13 18.07 -19.42
CA PRO A 63 0.77 18.24 -18.92
C PRO A 63 -0.05 16.96 -19.11
N GLY A 64 -0.71 16.52 -18.04
CA GLY A 64 -1.63 15.38 -18.06
C GLY A 64 -0.97 14.02 -18.25
N SER A 65 0.36 13.93 -18.15
CA SER A 65 1.08 12.68 -18.44
C SER A 65 2.41 12.60 -17.69
N THR A 66 2.85 11.37 -17.40
CA THR A 66 4.15 11.12 -16.78
C THR A 66 5.29 11.45 -17.74
N ASN A 67 6.35 12.02 -17.15
CA ASN A 67 7.54 12.50 -17.84
C ASN A 67 8.79 11.81 -17.26
N TYR A 68 8.84 10.48 -17.35
CA TYR A 68 9.97 9.68 -16.87
C TYR A 68 11.02 9.47 -17.97
N LEU A 69 12.27 9.23 -17.55
CA LEU A 69 13.41 9.02 -18.44
C LEU A 69 13.20 7.88 -19.45
N SER A 70 12.44 6.84 -19.09
CA SER A 70 12.19 5.67 -19.94
C SER A 70 11.22 5.94 -21.09
N ALA A 71 10.40 7.00 -21.00
CA ALA A 71 9.45 7.37 -22.05
C ALA A 71 10.13 7.98 -23.29
N TYR A 72 11.43 8.29 -23.19
CA TYR A 72 12.20 8.96 -24.24
C TYR A 72 13.31 8.07 -24.81
N ASP A 73 13.61 8.27 -26.09
CA ASP A 73 14.82 7.73 -26.68
C ASP A 73 16.09 8.48 -26.19
N LYS A 74 17.28 7.97 -26.51
CA LYS A 74 18.56 8.61 -26.13
C LYS A 74 18.73 10.03 -26.69
N ARG A 75 17.93 10.42 -27.68
CA ARG A 75 17.97 11.74 -28.33
C ARG A 75 16.96 12.72 -27.69
N GLY A 76 16.09 12.25 -26.80
CA GLY A 76 15.07 13.07 -26.16
C GLY A 76 13.72 13.08 -26.90
N ASN A 77 13.47 12.16 -27.83
CA ASN A 77 12.17 12.06 -28.49
C ASN A 77 11.25 11.13 -27.70
N LEU A 78 9.99 11.55 -27.50
CA LEU A 78 8.98 10.75 -26.83
C LEU A 78 8.63 9.52 -27.68
N ILE A 79 8.80 8.32 -27.12
CA ILE A 79 8.64 7.05 -27.85
C ILE A 79 7.19 6.87 -28.33
N ARG A 80 6.21 7.18 -27.47
CA ARG A 80 4.78 7.05 -27.79
C ARG A 80 4.26 8.05 -28.82
N GLY A 81 4.96 9.17 -29.03
CA GLY A 81 4.56 10.21 -29.98
C GLY A 81 4.96 9.93 -31.44
N ARG A 82 5.88 8.98 -31.68
CA ARG A 82 6.50 8.76 -33.00
C ARG A 82 5.57 8.26 -34.11
N GLY A 83 4.35 7.84 -33.79
CA GLY A 83 3.37 7.30 -34.74
C GLY A 83 2.28 8.28 -35.18
N GLN A 84 2.22 9.47 -34.57
CA GLN A 84 1.27 10.53 -34.94
C GLN A 84 2.03 11.68 -35.63
N GLU A 85 2.70 11.37 -36.74
CA GLU A 85 2.87 12.39 -37.76
C GLU A 85 1.46 12.74 -38.27
N PRO A 86 1.13 14.01 -38.55
CA PRO A 86 -0.14 14.31 -39.20
C PRO A 86 -0.08 13.59 -40.55
N SER A 87 -0.75 12.45 -40.68
CA SER A 87 -1.22 12.05 -42.00
C SER A 87 -2.03 13.24 -42.45
N GLY A 88 -1.51 13.98 -43.43
CA GLY A 88 -2.27 14.93 -44.22
C GLY A 88 -3.37 14.15 -44.92
N GLU A 89 -4.39 13.79 -44.14
CA GLU A 89 -5.54 13.06 -44.59
C GLU A 89 -6.43 14.11 -45.20
N SER A 90 -6.30 14.17 -46.53
CA SER A 90 -7.21 14.80 -47.48
C SER A 90 -8.55 15.15 -46.84
N VAL A 91 -8.82 16.45 -46.76
CA VAL A 91 -10.17 16.99 -46.64
C VAL A 91 -11.00 16.32 -47.73
N LYS A 92 -11.73 15.27 -47.37
CA LYS A 92 -12.82 14.75 -48.20
C LYS A 92 -13.90 15.81 -48.13
N GLU A 93 -14.03 16.55 -49.21
CA GLU A 93 -15.15 17.44 -49.49
C GLU A 93 -16.44 16.70 -49.12
N LYS A 94 -17.08 17.13 -48.03
CA LYS A 94 -18.46 16.74 -47.74
C LYS A 94 -19.34 17.43 -48.77
N SER A 95 -20.09 16.63 -49.51
CA SER A 95 -21.12 17.07 -50.44
C SER A 95 -22.16 17.95 -49.73
N PRO A 96 -22.63 19.05 -50.37
CA PRO A 96 -23.41 20.08 -49.71
C PRO A 96 -24.90 19.80 -49.84
N ASP A 97 -25.51 18.98 -48.98
CA ASP A 97 -26.97 18.74 -49.06
C ASP A 97 -27.72 18.58 -47.73
N ASP A 98 -27.08 18.79 -46.57
CA ASP A 98 -27.80 18.81 -45.28
C ASP A 98 -27.68 20.19 -44.63
N ALA A 99 -28.81 20.90 -44.54
CA ALA A 99 -28.91 22.20 -43.89
C ALA A 99 -28.78 22.05 -42.36
N VAL A 100 -27.54 21.93 -41.88
CA VAL A 100 -27.19 22.01 -40.46
C VAL A 100 -27.35 23.48 -40.02
N THR A 101 -28.08 23.72 -38.94
CA THR A 101 -28.24 25.06 -38.36
C THR A 101 -26.91 25.56 -37.82
N ALA A 102 -26.63 26.86 -37.98
CA ALA A 102 -25.38 27.48 -37.51
C ALA A 102 -25.10 27.24 -36.01
N ASP A 103 -26.16 27.02 -35.22
CA ASP A 103 -26.06 26.69 -33.80
C ASP A 103 -25.52 25.26 -33.55
N GLU A 104 -25.87 24.29 -34.41
CA GLU A 104 -25.33 22.91 -34.32
C GLU A 104 -23.88 22.85 -34.77
N GLU A 105 -23.50 23.60 -35.81
CA GLU A 105 -22.11 23.70 -36.27
C GLU A 105 -21.22 24.39 -35.22
N ALA A 106 -21.72 25.44 -34.57
CA ALA A 106 -21.00 26.10 -33.47
C ALA A 106 -20.85 25.18 -32.24
N LEU A 107 -21.84 24.32 -31.96
CA LEU A 107 -21.79 23.39 -30.85
C LEU A 107 -20.86 22.19 -31.15
N GLU A 108 -20.88 21.65 -32.37
CA GLU A 108 -19.90 20.66 -32.83
C GLU A 108 -18.48 21.25 -32.88
N ALA A 109 -18.31 22.50 -33.33
CA ALA A 109 -17.03 23.19 -33.30
C ALA A 109 -16.53 23.41 -31.87
N ALA A 110 -17.40 23.80 -30.93
CA ALA A 110 -17.03 23.94 -29.51
C ALA A 110 -16.70 22.58 -28.84
N VAL A 111 -17.42 21.50 -29.20
CA VAL A 111 -17.11 20.13 -28.76
C VAL A 111 -15.80 19.64 -29.38
N ALA A 112 -15.56 19.93 -30.66
CA ALA A 112 -14.33 19.59 -31.36
C ALA A 112 -13.12 20.39 -30.86
N GLU A 113 -13.28 21.69 -30.55
CA GLU A 113 -12.24 22.52 -29.92
C GLU A 113 -11.87 22.00 -28.53
N HIS A 114 -12.85 21.45 -27.79
CA HIS A 114 -12.61 20.80 -26.50
C HIS A 114 -12.05 19.37 -26.62
N GLU A 115 -12.14 18.74 -27.80
CA GLU A 115 -11.60 17.41 -28.10
C GLU A 115 -10.26 17.44 -28.85
N GLN A 116 -9.88 18.57 -29.46
CA GLN A 116 -8.64 18.79 -30.21
C GLN A 116 -7.43 19.17 -29.35
N GLU A 117 -7.53 19.11 -28.03
CA GLU A 117 -6.36 19.15 -27.15
C GLU A 117 -5.57 17.85 -27.36
N TYR A 118 -4.50 17.89 -28.17
CA TYR A 118 -3.59 16.79 -28.54
C TYR A 118 -3.56 15.66 -27.50
N LYS A 119 -4.46 14.67 -27.65
CA LYS A 119 -4.56 13.55 -26.72
C LYS A 119 -3.37 12.64 -26.97
N LEU A 120 -2.28 12.89 -26.22
CA LEU A 120 -1.14 11.99 -26.17
C LEU A 120 -1.64 10.55 -25.95
N PRO A 121 -1.09 9.56 -26.67
CA PRO A 121 -1.44 8.17 -26.44
C PRO A 121 -1.26 7.80 -24.96
N LYS A 122 -2.14 6.92 -24.45
CA LYS A 122 -2.05 6.41 -23.07
C LYS A 122 -0.65 5.82 -22.84
N GLU A 123 -0.08 6.11 -21.68
CA GLU A 123 1.26 5.66 -21.29
C GLU A 123 1.40 4.13 -21.31
N SER A 124 2.51 3.66 -21.86
CA SER A 124 2.88 2.24 -21.77
C SER A 124 3.47 1.90 -20.40
N LEU A 125 3.57 0.60 -20.07
CA LEU A 125 4.26 0.16 -18.86
C LEU A 125 5.74 0.57 -18.82
N ASP A 126 6.39 0.70 -19.99
CA ASP A 126 7.77 1.16 -20.08
C ASP A 126 7.87 2.67 -19.82
N ASP A 127 6.89 3.46 -20.28
CA ASP A 127 6.84 4.91 -20.05
C ASP A 127 6.73 5.26 -18.57
N LEU A 128 6.03 4.42 -17.81
CA LEU A 128 5.77 4.58 -16.39
C LEU A 128 6.99 4.27 -15.49
N ARG A 129 8.17 3.96 -16.03
CA ARG A 129 9.37 3.59 -15.26
C ARG A 129 10.27 4.79 -14.97
N PRO A 130 10.33 5.29 -13.72
CA PRO A 130 11.24 6.40 -13.40
C PRO A 130 12.73 6.05 -13.55
N PHE A 131 13.10 4.78 -13.40
CA PHE A 131 14.49 4.32 -13.45
C PHE A 131 14.70 3.32 -14.60
N PRO A 132 15.39 3.70 -15.69
CA PRO A 132 15.53 2.86 -16.88
C PRO A 132 16.17 1.48 -16.61
N TRP A 133 17.05 1.37 -15.61
CA TRP A 133 17.70 0.10 -15.25
C TRP A 133 16.87 -0.79 -14.34
N ASN A 134 15.87 -0.25 -13.63
CA ASN A 134 14.99 -1.03 -12.77
C ASN A 134 13.65 -1.29 -13.49
N LYS A 135 13.57 -2.40 -14.24
CA LYS A 135 12.38 -2.77 -15.00
C LYS A 135 11.16 -3.13 -14.14
N ASN A 136 11.39 -3.49 -12.87
CA ASN A 136 10.32 -3.96 -11.98
C ASN A 136 9.58 -2.81 -11.31
N PHE A 137 10.24 -1.67 -11.10
CA PHE A 137 9.61 -0.52 -10.44
C PHE A 137 8.94 0.38 -11.48
N VAL A 138 7.61 0.45 -11.39
CA VAL A 138 6.74 1.25 -12.25
C VAL A 138 5.97 2.22 -11.35
N SER A 139 5.79 3.47 -11.81
CA SER A 139 4.93 4.42 -11.13
C SER A 139 3.47 4.01 -11.26
N GLN A 140 2.92 3.45 -10.19
CA GLN A 140 1.51 3.11 -10.10
C GLN A 140 0.66 4.39 -10.08
N SER A 141 -0.58 4.29 -10.54
CA SER A 141 -1.52 5.40 -10.47
C SER A 141 -1.82 5.78 -9.02
N ILE A 142 -2.17 7.04 -8.79
CA ILE A 142 -2.72 7.52 -7.52
C ILE A 142 -4.19 7.88 -7.68
N LEU A 143 -4.92 7.95 -6.56
CA LEU A 143 -6.35 8.29 -6.57
C LEU A 143 -6.54 9.76 -6.93
N SER A 144 -7.41 10.06 -7.90
CA SER A 144 -7.79 11.45 -8.22
C SER A 144 -8.51 12.12 -7.04
N GLU A 145 -8.57 13.46 -7.04
CA GLU A 145 -9.24 14.21 -5.98
C GLU A 145 -10.72 13.85 -5.87
N ASP A 146 -11.40 13.69 -7.01
CA ASP A 146 -12.80 13.29 -7.09
C ASP A 146 -13.01 11.88 -6.54
N LEU A 147 -12.09 10.96 -6.87
CA LEU A 147 -12.17 9.58 -6.42
C LEU A 147 -12.00 9.46 -4.90
N ARG A 148 -11.08 10.25 -4.30
CA ARG A 148 -10.91 10.33 -2.84
C ARG A 148 -12.17 10.87 -2.16
N THR A 149 -12.79 11.88 -2.77
CA THR A 149 -14.02 12.48 -2.26
C THR A 149 -15.17 11.49 -2.30
N GLU A 150 -15.38 10.79 -3.41
CA GLU A 150 -16.42 9.76 -3.54
C GLU A 150 -16.23 8.60 -2.55
N ILE A 151 -14.98 8.15 -2.32
CA ILE A 151 -14.68 7.14 -1.28
C ILE A 151 -15.12 7.63 0.10
N TRP A 152 -14.77 8.87 0.46
CA TRP A 152 -15.17 9.45 1.74
C TRP A 152 -16.69 9.58 1.86
N GLU A 153 -17.38 10.01 0.81
CA GLU A 153 -18.85 10.12 0.80
C GLU A 153 -19.53 8.76 0.98
N ARG A 154 -19.03 7.70 0.34
CA ARG A 154 -19.57 6.35 0.48
C ARG A 154 -19.43 5.82 1.91
N VAL A 155 -18.30 6.06 2.55
CA VAL A 155 -18.07 5.61 3.94
C VAL A 155 -18.87 6.47 4.92
N GLN A 156 -18.71 7.80 4.87
CA GLN A 156 -19.22 8.69 5.92
C GLN A 156 -20.66 9.15 5.71
N ARG A 157 -21.10 9.41 4.47
CA ARG A 157 -22.48 9.86 4.21
C ARG A 157 -23.42 8.68 3.95
N GLN A 158 -22.99 7.70 3.17
CA GLN A 158 -23.82 6.54 2.82
C GLN A 158 -23.74 5.40 3.84
N GLY A 159 -22.78 5.46 4.79
CA GLY A 159 -22.61 4.44 5.83
C GLY A 159 -22.18 3.07 5.28
N LYS A 160 -21.62 3.00 4.06
CA LYS A 160 -21.13 1.74 3.50
C LYS A 160 -19.89 1.28 4.24
N SER A 161 -19.79 -0.03 4.47
CA SER A 161 -18.59 -0.61 5.09
C SER A 161 -17.35 -0.38 4.21
N VAL A 162 -16.19 -0.20 4.86
CA VAL A 162 -14.88 -0.07 4.17
C VAL A 162 -14.65 -1.23 3.20
N ARG A 163 -15.07 -2.44 3.59
CA ARG A 163 -15.00 -3.64 2.75
C ARG A 163 -15.84 -3.53 1.49
N GLN A 164 -17.06 -3.01 1.60
CA GLN A 164 -17.94 -2.79 0.46
C GLN A 164 -17.35 -1.74 -0.49
N VAL A 165 -16.90 -0.61 0.05
CA VAL A 165 -16.31 0.48 -0.74
C VAL A 165 -15.03 0.01 -1.45
N SER A 166 -14.17 -0.72 -0.76
CA SER A 166 -12.95 -1.30 -1.33
C SER A 166 -13.23 -2.19 -2.54
N MET A 167 -14.27 -3.03 -2.48
CA MET A 167 -14.70 -3.85 -3.61
C MET A 167 -15.31 -3.01 -4.75
N GLU A 168 -16.21 -2.07 -4.44
CA GLU A 168 -16.87 -1.22 -5.44
C GLU A 168 -15.83 -0.35 -6.19
N MET A 169 -14.81 0.11 -5.49
CA MET A 169 -13.79 1.04 -6.02
C MET A 169 -12.52 0.37 -6.53
N GLY A 170 -12.34 -0.94 -6.29
CA GLY A 170 -11.08 -1.61 -6.62
C GLY A 170 -9.87 -1.00 -5.89
N VAL A 171 -10.05 -0.60 -4.63
CA VAL A 171 -9.02 0.03 -3.79
C VAL A 171 -8.83 -0.82 -2.53
N ASP A 172 -7.61 -1.08 -2.09
CA ASP A 172 -7.33 -1.86 -0.88
C ASP A 172 -7.97 -1.21 0.35
N MET A 173 -8.49 -2.03 1.26
CA MET A 173 -9.13 -1.58 2.50
C MET A 173 -8.22 -0.67 3.33
N ARG A 174 -6.90 -0.97 3.36
CA ARG A 174 -5.92 -0.15 4.08
C ARG A 174 -5.83 1.24 3.47
N ARG A 175 -5.87 1.34 2.13
CA ARG A 175 -5.87 2.60 1.39
C ARG A 175 -7.18 3.36 1.57
N VAL A 176 -8.34 2.70 1.50
CA VAL A 176 -9.64 3.32 1.79
C VAL A 176 -9.65 3.95 3.19
N ALA A 177 -9.18 3.23 4.21
CA ALA A 177 -9.09 3.76 5.57
C ALA A 177 -8.11 4.94 5.70
N ALA A 178 -7.02 4.95 4.94
CA ALA A 178 -6.09 6.09 4.90
C ALA A 178 -6.72 7.31 4.23
N VAL A 179 -7.44 7.12 3.11
CA VAL A 179 -8.14 8.20 2.39
C VAL A 179 -9.17 8.87 3.30
N VAL A 180 -10.01 8.08 3.98
CA VAL A 180 -11.02 8.63 4.90
C VAL A 180 -10.37 9.50 5.99
N ARG A 181 -9.30 9.01 6.62
CA ARG A 181 -8.56 9.78 7.64
C ARG A 181 -7.95 11.07 7.10
N LEU A 182 -7.36 11.04 5.91
CA LEU A 182 -6.73 12.23 5.31
C LEU A 182 -7.78 13.26 4.87
N VAL A 183 -8.90 12.83 4.31
CA VAL A 183 -10.00 13.74 3.91
C VAL A 183 -10.64 14.38 5.14
N GLU A 184 -10.74 13.66 6.26
CA GLU A 184 -11.19 14.24 7.54
C GLU A 184 -10.24 15.32 8.06
N VAL A 185 -8.92 15.08 7.99
CA VAL A 185 -7.91 16.09 8.34
C VAL A 185 -8.02 17.31 7.42
N GLU A 186 -8.19 17.10 6.12
CA GLU A 186 -8.36 18.20 5.17
C GLU A 186 -9.62 19.03 5.48
N ARG A 187 -10.76 18.36 5.73
CA ARG A 187 -12.01 19.03 6.13
C ARG A 187 -11.83 19.83 7.42
N ARG A 188 -11.17 19.25 8.42
CA ARG A 188 -10.84 19.94 9.67
C ARG A 188 -9.97 21.17 9.43
N MET A 189 -8.94 21.07 8.58
CA MET A 189 -8.10 22.22 8.22
C MET A 189 -8.89 23.33 7.54
N ARG A 190 -9.84 22.99 6.66
CA ARG A 190 -10.74 23.97 6.04
C ARG A 190 -11.62 24.66 7.08
N THR A 191 -12.20 23.90 8.02
CA THR A 191 -13.00 24.45 9.13
C THR A 191 -12.18 25.36 10.05
N GLU A 192 -10.91 25.02 10.29
CA GLU A 192 -9.97 25.84 11.07
C GLU A 192 -9.41 27.05 10.28
N GLY A 193 -9.76 27.21 9.00
CA GLY A 193 -9.25 28.29 8.15
C GLY A 193 -7.76 28.18 7.81
N LYS A 194 -7.17 27.00 7.93
CA LYS A 194 -5.75 26.78 7.61
C LYS A 194 -5.52 26.77 6.09
N PRO A 195 -4.42 27.38 5.61
CA PRO A 195 -4.12 27.38 4.18
C PRO A 195 -3.79 25.96 3.69
N LEU A 196 -4.44 25.55 2.60
CA LEU A 196 -4.17 24.30 1.91
C LEU A 196 -3.13 24.51 0.80
N ALA A 197 -2.26 23.52 0.59
CA ALA A 197 -1.23 23.55 -0.44
C ALA A 197 -1.77 23.19 -1.84
N ILE A 198 -2.84 23.88 -2.28
CA ILE A 198 -3.57 23.56 -3.52
C ILE A 198 -2.70 23.70 -4.78
N PRO A 199 -1.90 24.77 -4.98
CA PRO A 199 -1.06 24.88 -6.18
C PRO A 199 -0.03 23.75 -6.28
N TYR A 200 0.53 23.35 -5.14
CA TYR A 200 1.45 22.22 -5.06
C TYR A 200 0.74 20.90 -5.38
N ALA A 201 -0.42 20.65 -4.78
CA ALA A 201 -1.19 19.43 -5.05
C ALA A 201 -1.59 19.29 -6.53
N ARG A 202 -2.06 20.38 -7.15
CA ARG A 202 -2.39 20.41 -8.59
C ARG A 202 -1.18 20.11 -9.47
N ALA A 203 -0.03 20.71 -9.17
CA ALA A 203 1.20 20.45 -9.91
C ALA A 203 1.63 18.98 -9.79
N VAL A 204 1.57 18.39 -8.59
CA VAL A 204 1.92 16.98 -8.37
C VAL A 204 0.95 16.03 -9.08
N HIS A 205 -0.36 16.27 -9.00
CA HIS A 205 -1.36 15.45 -9.71
C HIS A 205 -1.17 15.49 -11.24
N GLY A 206 -0.67 16.60 -11.80
CA GLY A 206 -0.35 16.70 -13.22
C GLY A 206 0.89 15.93 -13.67
N MET A 207 1.73 15.46 -12.74
CA MET A 207 3.01 14.77 -13.03
C MET A 207 2.95 13.24 -12.87
N VAL A 208 1.88 12.70 -12.31
CA VAL A 208 1.76 11.30 -11.89
C VAL A 208 0.51 10.66 -12.52
N PRO A 209 0.50 9.35 -12.75
CA PRO A 209 -0.65 8.69 -13.35
C PRO A 209 -1.83 8.71 -12.36
N LEU A 210 -3.04 8.95 -12.85
CA LEU A 210 -4.24 9.07 -12.02
C LEU A 210 -5.26 7.99 -12.36
N THR A 211 -5.87 7.40 -11.33
CA THR A 211 -7.12 6.67 -11.48
C THR A 211 -8.26 7.66 -11.33
N THR A 212 -8.95 7.93 -12.44
CA THR A 212 -10.06 8.89 -12.51
C THR A 212 -11.40 8.22 -12.20
N LEU A 213 -12.34 9.04 -11.71
CA LEU A 213 -13.72 8.65 -11.48
C LEU A 213 -14.53 8.85 -12.76
N ASN A 214 -15.26 7.84 -13.22
CA ASN A 214 -16.22 8.01 -14.31
C ASN A 214 -17.44 8.80 -13.79
N PRO A 215 -17.78 9.96 -14.36
CA PRO A 215 -18.85 10.82 -13.85
C PRO A 215 -20.24 10.19 -13.98
N THR A 216 -20.45 9.34 -14.99
CA THR A 216 -21.75 8.68 -15.27
C THR A 216 -22.00 7.54 -14.29
N THR A 217 -21.02 6.64 -14.11
CA THR A 217 -21.18 5.45 -13.27
C THR A 217 -20.80 5.69 -11.81
N ARG A 218 -20.07 6.78 -11.53
CA ARG A 218 -19.40 7.06 -10.24
C ARG A 218 -18.50 5.91 -9.77
N LEU A 219 -17.96 5.15 -10.71
CA LEU A 219 -16.98 4.10 -10.46
C LEU A 219 -15.67 4.46 -11.15
N PRO A 220 -14.53 3.96 -10.68
CA PRO A 220 -13.27 4.15 -11.39
C PRO A 220 -13.32 3.45 -12.76
N HIS A 221 -12.64 4.00 -13.77
CA HIS A 221 -12.55 3.39 -15.11
C HIS A 221 -11.91 2.00 -15.09
N GLU A 222 -10.89 1.83 -14.25
CA GLU A 222 -10.15 0.60 -14.07
C GLU A 222 -9.95 0.38 -12.55
N PRO A 223 -9.93 -0.87 -12.05
CA PRO A 223 -9.55 -1.14 -10.67
C PRO A 223 -8.20 -0.50 -10.35
N HIS A 224 -8.12 0.24 -9.24
CA HIS A 224 -6.92 0.97 -8.87
C HIS A 224 -5.76 0.03 -8.48
N GLU A 225 -6.06 -1.03 -7.74
CA GLU A 225 -5.07 -2.01 -7.29
C GLU A 225 -5.71 -3.39 -7.05
N SER A 226 -4.87 -4.41 -6.84
CA SER A 226 -5.36 -5.73 -6.44
C SER A 226 -5.86 -5.70 -5.00
N ILE A 227 -7.14 -6.04 -4.81
CA ILE A 227 -7.78 -6.04 -3.48
C ILE A 227 -7.69 -7.39 -2.75
N ASN A 228 -7.24 -8.44 -3.43
CA ASN A 228 -7.23 -9.82 -2.91
C ASN A 228 -5.82 -10.35 -2.62
N ASP A 229 -4.80 -9.49 -2.65
CA ASP A 229 -3.42 -9.87 -2.42
C ASP A 229 -3.23 -10.39 -0.97
N LEU A 230 -2.49 -11.49 -0.87
CA LEU A 230 -2.17 -12.16 0.37
C LEU A 230 -0.68 -12.02 0.69
N GLU A 231 -0.38 -11.69 1.94
CA GLU A 231 0.98 -11.79 2.45
C GLU A 231 1.41 -13.27 2.47
N GLN A 232 2.56 -13.55 1.86
CA GLN A 232 3.12 -14.89 1.82
C GLN A 232 3.53 -15.29 3.25
N HIS A 233 2.97 -16.39 3.74
CA HIS A 233 3.22 -16.85 5.10
C HIS A 233 4.51 -17.70 5.12
N PRO A 234 5.41 -17.54 6.10
CA PRO A 234 6.67 -18.31 6.12
C PRO A 234 6.49 -19.84 6.07
N LEU A 235 5.39 -20.36 6.64
CA LEU A 235 5.05 -21.80 6.56
C LEU A 235 4.81 -22.31 5.13
N THR A 236 4.54 -21.44 4.17
CA THR A 236 4.34 -21.81 2.76
C THR A 236 5.59 -21.66 1.90
N PHE A 237 6.73 -21.26 2.48
CA PHE A 237 8.01 -21.21 1.78
C PHE A 237 8.61 -22.58 1.45
N PRO A 238 8.54 -23.62 2.30
CA PRO A 238 9.16 -24.91 1.98
C PRO A 238 8.41 -25.61 0.85
N GLN A 239 9.16 -26.27 -0.04
CA GLN A 239 8.63 -27.17 -1.05
C GLN A 239 8.25 -28.51 -0.39
N ILE A 240 7.00 -28.95 -0.56
CA ILE A 240 6.49 -30.19 0.04
C ILE A 240 5.78 -31.01 -1.03
N PHE A 241 6.15 -32.29 -1.15
CA PHE A 241 5.43 -33.30 -1.91
C PHE A 241 4.81 -34.27 -0.91
N TYR A 242 3.52 -34.08 -0.61
CA TYR A 242 2.84 -34.85 0.43
C TYR A 242 2.28 -36.16 -0.13
N PRO A 243 2.65 -37.34 0.41
CA PRO A 243 2.09 -38.60 -0.06
C PRO A 243 0.62 -38.72 0.36
N ALA A 244 -0.27 -38.83 -0.62
CA ALA A 244 -1.71 -39.02 -0.43
C ALA A 244 -2.18 -40.28 -1.15
N SER A 245 -3.33 -40.82 -0.75
CA SER A 245 -4.00 -41.89 -1.49
C SER A 245 -4.31 -41.42 -2.92
N GLU A 246 -4.20 -42.32 -3.90
CA GLU A 246 -4.50 -42.05 -5.30
C GLU A 246 -5.92 -41.50 -5.52
N SER A 247 -6.87 -41.90 -4.67
CA SER A 247 -8.27 -41.50 -4.71
C SER A 247 -8.60 -40.26 -3.87
N ARG A 248 -7.61 -39.68 -3.16
CA ARG A 248 -7.88 -38.58 -2.24
C ARG A 248 -8.03 -37.25 -2.97
N ALA A 249 -9.18 -36.61 -2.79
CA ALA A 249 -9.41 -35.22 -3.22
C ALA A 249 -8.68 -34.22 -2.29
N PHE A 250 -7.39 -34.02 -2.53
CA PHE A 250 -6.55 -33.11 -1.73
C PHE A 250 -6.90 -31.65 -2.02
N ASN A 251 -7.42 -30.93 -1.01
CA ASN A 251 -7.93 -29.57 -1.18
C ASN A 251 -7.02 -28.48 -0.56
N ARG A 252 -7.40 -27.20 -0.69
CA ARG A 252 -6.63 -26.07 -0.14
C ARG A 252 -6.57 -26.08 1.40
N THR A 253 -7.59 -26.61 2.06
CA THR A 253 -7.62 -26.77 3.53
C THR A 253 -6.59 -27.81 3.97
N ASP A 254 -6.48 -28.92 3.23
CA ASP A 254 -5.46 -29.95 3.46
C ASP A 254 -4.06 -29.39 3.26
N ALA A 255 -3.83 -28.61 2.20
CA ALA A 255 -2.55 -27.94 1.97
C ALA A 255 -2.15 -27.04 3.15
N GLY A 256 -3.07 -26.23 3.67
CA GLY A 256 -2.84 -25.40 4.86
C GLY A 256 -2.45 -26.23 6.09
N ARG A 257 -3.11 -27.37 6.31
CA ARG A 257 -2.77 -28.31 7.38
C ARG A 257 -1.39 -28.91 7.21
N VAL A 258 -1.03 -29.34 5.99
CA VAL A 258 0.29 -29.90 5.69
C VAL A 258 1.39 -28.89 5.96
N PHE A 259 1.25 -27.63 5.53
CA PHE A 259 2.22 -26.57 5.83
C PHE A 259 2.38 -26.30 7.34
N SER A 260 1.31 -26.48 8.11
CA SER A 260 1.35 -26.38 9.57
C SER A 260 1.80 -27.65 10.28
N GLY A 261 2.04 -28.76 9.57
CA GLY A 261 2.23 -30.08 10.18
C GLY A 261 1.04 -30.50 11.06
N ALA A 262 -0.15 -29.98 10.78
CA ALA A 262 -1.36 -30.37 11.47
C ALA A 262 -1.78 -31.78 11.03
N PRO A 263 -2.41 -32.57 11.91
CA PRO A 263 -2.95 -33.87 11.52
C PRO A 263 -3.96 -33.71 10.37
N ARG A 264 -4.29 -34.81 9.71
CA ARG A 264 -5.39 -34.84 8.73
C ARG A 264 -6.73 -34.51 9.40
N LEU A 265 -7.69 -33.95 8.65
CA LEU A 265 -9.06 -33.83 9.13
C LEU A 265 -9.72 -35.22 9.20
N THR A 266 -10.81 -35.34 9.97
CA THR A 266 -11.62 -36.56 9.92
C THR A 266 -12.31 -36.66 8.56
N ASP A 267 -12.55 -37.88 8.07
CA ASP A 267 -13.17 -38.09 6.76
C ASP A 267 -14.54 -37.37 6.64
N GLU A 268 -15.34 -37.35 7.72
CA GLU A 268 -16.59 -36.57 7.78
C GLU A 268 -16.39 -35.08 7.50
N ARG A 269 -15.34 -34.47 8.07
CA ARG A 269 -15.04 -33.05 7.89
C ARG A 269 -14.46 -32.78 6.51
N GLU A 270 -13.61 -33.68 6.00
CA GLU A 270 -13.09 -33.58 4.64
C GLU A 270 -14.23 -33.68 3.61
N ASN A 271 -15.13 -34.66 3.77
CA ASN A 271 -16.30 -34.84 2.92
C ASN A 271 -17.21 -33.62 2.98
N ALA A 272 -17.50 -33.09 4.17
CA ALA A 272 -18.32 -31.87 4.31
C ALA A 272 -17.70 -30.65 3.61
N ILE A 273 -16.37 -30.54 3.55
CA ILE A 273 -15.69 -29.48 2.80
C ILE A 273 -15.78 -29.74 1.30
N ASN A 274 -15.53 -30.98 0.86
CA ASN A 274 -15.53 -31.38 -0.54
C ASN A 274 -16.93 -31.29 -1.17
N GLU A 275 -17.98 -31.64 -0.42
CA GLU A 275 -19.39 -31.49 -0.82
C GLU A 275 -19.87 -30.02 -0.76
N GLY A 276 -19.05 -29.11 -0.24
CA GLY A 276 -19.38 -27.69 -0.13
C GLY A 276 -20.35 -27.35 1.01
N VAL A 277 -20.66 -28.30 1.89
CA VAL A 277 -21.46 -28.08 3.11
C VAL A 277 -20.76 -27.07 4.03
N HIS A 278 -19.45 -27.22 4.20
CA HIS A 278 -18.62 -26.29 4.96
C HIS A 278 -17.65 -25.54 4.04
N GLU A 279 -18.00 -24.30 3.71
CA GLU A 279 -17.17 -23.48 2.84
C GLU A 279 -15.96 -22.88 3.58
N ALA A 280 -14.75 -23.14 3.08
CA ALA A 280 -13.50 -22.68 3.67
C ALA A 280 -13.47 -21.16 3.95
N TRP A 281 -14.02 -20.33 3.06
CA TRP A 281 -14.02 -18.87 3.21
C TRP A 281 -14.77 -18.36 4.46
N ARG A 282 -15.67 -19.17 5.03
CA ARG A 282 -16.42 -18.83 6.25
C ARG A 282 -15.63 -19.09 7.53
N ASP A 283 -14.56 -19.87 7.46
CA ASP A 283 -13.78 -20.30 8.62
C ASP A 283 -12.71 -19.28 9.00
N SER A 284 -13.12 -18.30 9.81
CA SER A 284 -12.21 -17.28 10.36
C SER A 284 -11.60 -17.64 11.72
N LYS A 285 -11.98 -18.77 12.33
CA LYS A 285 -11.57 -19.11 13.70
C LYS A 285 -10.19 -19.77 13.67
N PRO A 286 -9.18 -19.24 14.38
CA PRO A 286 -7.87 -19.88 14.43
C PRO A 286 -7.99 -21.25 15.11
N GLU A 287 -7.48 -22.30 14.46
CA GLU A 287 -7.33 -23.62 15.07
C GLU A 287 -5.95 -23.69 15.71
N ILE A 288 -5.88 -24.14 16.96
CA ILE A 288 -4.63 -24.26 17.72
C ILE A 288 -4.37 -25.74 17.98
N ILE A 289 -3.17 -26.20 17.63
CA ILE A 289 -2.71 -27.58 17.84
C ILE A 289 -1.44 -27.58 18.71
N GLY A 290 -1.17 -28.71 19.37
CA GLY A 290 0.04 -28.91 20.18
C GLY A 290 -0.24 -29.02 21.68
N ARG A 291 0.82 -29.26 22.45
CA ARG A 291 0.76 -29.36 23.92
C ARG A 291 0.80 -27.96 24.55
N PRO A 292 0.27 -27.75 25.76
CA PRO A 292 0.44 -26.49 26.49
C PRO A 292 1.92 -26.06 26.51
N GLY A 293 2.21 -24.82 26.08
CA GLY A 293 3.56 -24.27 25.94
C GLY A 293 4.23 -24.47 24.56
N HIS A 294 3.74 -25.40 23.73
CA HIS A 294 4.21 -25.66 22.37
C HIS A 294 3.05 -25.65 21.37
N THR A 295 2.13 -24.70 21.55
CA THR A 295 0.96 -24.54 20.69
C THR A 295 1.34 -23.78 19.41
N ARG A 296 0.75 -24.17 18.29
CA ARG A 296 0.87 -23.48 17.01
C ARG A 296 -0.50 -23.35 16.36
N THR A 297 -0.69 -22.26 15.62
CA THR A 297 -1.90 -22.05 14.83
C THR A 297 -1.81 -22.82 13.51
N VAL A 298 -2.91 -23.45 13.12
CA VAL A 298 -3.05 -24.11 11.82
C VAL A 298 -3.30 -23.05 10.75
N LEU A 299 -2.55 -23.13 9.65
CA LEU A 299 -2.64 -22.23 8.53
C LEU A 299 -3.96 -22.47 7.80
N LYS A 300 -4.82 -21.46 7.81
CA LYS A 300 -6.05 -21.47 7.03
C LYS A 300 -5.76 -21.38 5.53
N PRO A 301 -6.63 -21.94 4.67
CA PRO A 301 -6.51 -21.78 3.23
C PRO A 301 -6.60 -20.32 2.81
N ALA A 302 -6.13 -20.02 1.60
CA ALA A 302 -6.17 -18.67 1.04
C ALA A 302 -7.60 -18.08 1.07
N ASP A 303 -8.61 -18.91 0.80
CA ASP A 303 -10.03 -18.56 0.80
C ASP A 303 -10.52 -17.84 2.05
N SER A 304 -10.03 -18.25 3.22
CA SER A 304 -10.41 -17.66 4.52
C SER A 304 -9.58 -16.44 4.87
N ARG A 305 -8.38 -16.33 4.29
CA ARG A 305 -7.38 -15.31 4.62
C ARG A 305 -7.49 -14.06 3.77
N ILE A 306 -8.08 -14.17 2.56
CA ILE A 306 -8.20 -13.01 1.67
C ILE A 306 -8.96 -11.89 2.35
N PRO A 307 -8.63 -10.62 2.04
CA PRO A 307 -9.39 -9.50 2.57
C PRO A 307 -10.87 -9.65 2.28
N HIS A 308 -11.31 -10.03 1.06
CA HIS A 308 -12.73 -10.09 0.66
C HIS A 308 -13.25 -11.54 0.46
N PRO A 309 -13.49 -12.32 1.53
CA PRO A 309 -13.91 -13.73 1.40
C PRO A 309 -15.31 -13.88 0.77
N HIS A 310 -16.19 -12.89 0.93
CA HIS A 310 -17.55 -12.90 0.36
C HIS A 310 -17.58 -12.86 -1.17
N LEU A 311 -16.51 -12.39 -1.82
CA LEU A 311 -16.38 -12.44 -3.28
C LEU A 311 -16.36 -13.88 -3.80
N ILE A 312 -15.82 -14.83 -3.04
CA ILE A 312 -15.83 -16.25 -3.41
C ILE A 312 -17.27 -16.74 -3.55
N ALA A 313 -18.12 -16.41 -2.57
CA ALA A 313 -19.54 -16.77 -2.61
C ALA A 313 -20.29 -16.03 -3.73
N PHE A 314 -19.94 -14.78 -4.01
CA PHE A 314 -20.53 -14.03 -5.13
C PHE A 314 -20.16 -14.63 -6.49
N GLU A 315 -18.91 -15.03 -6.70
CA GLU A 315 -18.48 -15.72 -7.92
C GLU A 315 -19.16 -17.08 -8.07
N LYS A 316 -19.30 -17.85 -6.97
CA LYS A 316 -20.08 -19.09 -6.97
C LYS A 316 -21.54 -18.86 -7.37
N ASP A 317 -22.17 -17.80 -6.87
CA ASP A 317 -23.54 -17.48 -7.25
C ASP A 317 -23.65 -17.20 -8.76
N LYS A 318 -22.59 -16.69 -9.42
CA LYS A 318 -22.60 -16.49 -10.89
C LYS A 318 -22.62 -17.79 -11.68
N LEU A 319 -22.09 -18.87 -11.12
CA LEU A 319 -22.12 -20.19 -11.75
C LEU A 319 -23.53 -20.80 -11.70
N ASN A 320 -24.34 -20.39 -10.73
CA ASN A 320 -25.72 -20.84 -10.63
C ASN A 320 -26.63 -20.07 -11.61
N ARG A 321 -27.03 -20.76 -12.68
CA ARG A 321 -27.90 -20.21 -13.74
C ARG A 321 -29.29 -19.80 -13.23
N SER A 322 -29.73 -20.33 -12.09
CA SER A 322 -31.06 -20.00 -11.53
C SER A 322 -31.15 -18.59 -10.94
N LEU A 323 -30.02 -17.95 -10.65
CA LEU A 323 -29.99 -16.68 -9.92
C LEU A 323 -29.91 -15.48 -10.86
N THR A 324 -30.85 -14.55 -10.70
CA THR A 324 -30.82 -13.30 -11.46
C THR A 324 -29.64 -12.41 -11.01
N PRO A 325 -29.08 -11.53 -11.86
CA PRO A 325 -28.05 -10.58 -11.45
C PRO A 325 -28.43 -9.74 -10.23
N LEU A 326 -29.72 -9.39 -10.09
CA LEU A 326 -30.25 -8.64 -8.96
C LEU A 326 -30.21 -9.47 -7.68
N GLU A 327 -30.69 -10.71 -7.71
CA GLU A 327 -30.62 -11.63 -6.56
C GLU A 327 -29.20 -11.88 -6.10
N ARG A 328 -28.25 -12.06 -7.04
CA ARG A 328 -26.82 -12.22 -6.71
C ARG A 328 -26.28 -11.02 -5.95
N ARG A 329 -26.61 -9.79 -6.40
CA ARG A 329 -26.23 -8.55 -5.71
C ARG A 329 -26.88 -8.43 -4.34
N ALA A 330 -28.15 -8.81 -4.21
CA ALA A 330 -28.89 -8.78 -2.95
C ALA A 330 -28.26 -9.74 -1.92
N ARG A 331 -28.00 -11.01 -2.31
CA ARG A 331 -27.31 -12.00 -1.46
C ARG A 331 -25.93 -11.53 -1.03
N HIS A 332 -25.16 -10.95 -1.96
CA HIS A 332 -23.84 -10.43 -1.63
C HIS A 332 -23.90 -9.28 -0.61
N ARG A 333 -24.84 -8.34 -0.79
CA ARG A 333 -25.06 -7.24 0.16
C ARG A 333 -25.44 -7.77 1.56
N GLU A 334 -26.31 -8.76 1.61
CA GLU A 334 -26.71 -9.41 2.86
C GLU A 334 -25.50 -10.05 3.58
N ARG A 335 -24.61 -10.74 2.84
CA ARG A 335 -23.38 -11.32 3.40
C ARG A 335 -22.45 -10.25 3.98
N LEU A 336 -22.29 -9.12 3.28
CA LEU A 336 -21.49 -7.99 3.75
C LEU A 336 -22.07 -7.39 5.04
N GLN A 337 -23.39 -7.17 5.09
CA GLN A 337 -24.07 -6.64 6.28
C GLN A 337 -23.89 -7.57 7.48
N LYS A 338 -24.13 -8.88 7.32
CA LYS A 338 -23.94 -9.88 8.39
C LYS A 338 -22.50 -9.96 8.90
N ASP A 339 -21.50 -9.83 8.03
CA ASP A 339 -20.08 -9.80 8.43
C ASP A 339 -19.74 -8.50 9.18
N GLU A 340 -20.29 -7.38 8.74
CA GLU A 340 -20.12 -6.09 9.41
C GLU A 340 -20.74 -6.11 10.82
N GLU A 341 -22.00 -6.54 10.96
CA GLU A 341 -22.68 -6.69 12.25
C GLU A 341 -21.89 -7.59 13.20
N ARG A 342 -21.45 -8.76 12.70
CA ARG A 342 -20.61 -9.70 13.47
C ARG A 342 -19.33 -9.04 13.97
N ARG A 343 -18.66 -8.24 13.12
CA ARG A 343 -17.41 -7.56 13.50
C ARG A 343 -17.63 -6.41 14.46
N ARG A 344 -18.70 -5.63 14.28
CA ARG A 344 -19.09 -4.57 15.22
C ARG A 344 -19.36 -5.16 16.59
N ALA A 345 -20.20 -6.20 16.66
CA ALA A 345 -20.49 -6.91 17.91
C ALA A 345 -19.24 -7.52 18.57
N LEU A 346 -18.33 -8.11 17.78
CA LEU A 346 -17.07 -8.66 18.30
C LEU A 346 -16.18 -7.54 18.85
N LYS A 347 -16.06 -6.41 18.14
CA LYS A 347 -15.28 -5.25 18.59
C LYS A 347 -15.85 -4.66 19.89
N GLU A 348 -17.16 -4.44 19.96
CA GLU A 348 -17.85 -3.93 21.14
C GLU A 348 -17.66 -4.88 22.33
N LYS A 349 -17.82 -6.19 22.11
CA LYS A 349 -17.58 -7.20 23.14
C LYS A 349 -16.14 -7.15 23.66
N LEU A 350 -15.14 -7.07 22.78
CA LEU A 350 -13.74 -6.95 23.19
C LEU A 350 -13.48 -5.64 23.95
N GLN A 351 -14.10 -4.53 23.54
CA GLN A 351 -13.97 -3.25 24.25
C GLN A 351 -14.58 -3.32 25.65
N GLN A 352 -15.78 -3.90 25.79
CA GLN A 352 -16.43 -4.12 27.08
C GLN A 352 -15.62 -5.06 27.98
N GLU A 353 -15.06 -6.14 27.42
CA GLU A 353 -14.15 -7.04 28.15
C GLU A 353 -12.85 -6.34 28.58
N GLU A 354 -12.34 -5.38 27.82
CA GLU A 354 -11.16 -4.58 28.19
C GLU A 354 -11.50 -3.47 29.20
N GLU A 355 -12.69 -2.88 29.13
CA GLU A 355 -13.16 -1.84 30.06
C GLU A 355 -13.58 -2.41 31.41
N SER A 356 -14.24 -3.57 31.44
CA SER A 356 -14.62 -4.26 32.68
C SER A 356 -13.42 -4.64 33.56
N LYS A 357 -12.25 -4.83 32.94
CA LYS A 357 -10.98 -5.05 33.65
C LYS A 357 -10.37 -3.77 34.23
N LYS A 358 -10.90 -2.59 33.91
CA LYS A 358 -10.36 -1.29 34.34
C LYS A 358 -11.25 -0.66 35.40
N THR A 359 -10.67 -0.38 36.56
CA THR A 359 -11.31 0.41 37.61
C THR A 359 -10.71 1.82 37.61
N ARG A 360 -11.55 2.83 37.46
CA ARG A 360 -11.13 4.25 37.47
C ARG A 360 -11.44 4.87 38.83
N ILE A 361 -10.42 5.43 39.48
CA ILE A 361 -10.52 6.08 40.79
C ILE A 361 -10.10 7.54 40.61
N ASP A 362 -11.02 8.47 40.78
CA ASP A 362 -10.75 9.91 40.67
C ASP A 362 -10.34 10.50 42.03
N VAL A 363 -9.20 11.19 42.07
CA VAL A 363 -8.58 11.76 43.28
C VAL A 363 -8.27 13.25 43.08
N GLY A 364 -9.05 13.95 42.25
CA GLY A 364 -9.00 15.39 42.05
C GLY A 364 -7.91 15.87 41.09
N ARG A 365 -6.64 15.50 41.30
CA ARG A 365 -5.54 15.86 40.37
C ARG A 365 -5.36 14.82 39.27
N TRP A 366 -5.61 13.55 39.59
CA TRP A 366 -5.33 12.42 38.73
C TRP A 366 -6.49 11.44 38.78
N GLN A 367 -6.70 10.74 37.66
CA GLN A 367 -7.53 9.56 37.60
C GLN A 367 -6.63 8.32 37.55
N PHE A 368 -6.65 7.51 38.60
CA PHE A 368 -5.93 6.24 38.62
C PHE A 368 -6.74 5.21 37.84
N VAL A 369 -6.12 4.57 36.85
CA VAL A 369 -6.71 3.48 36.06
C VAL A 369 -6.05 2.18 36.50
N VAL A 370 -6.71 1.44 37.38
CA VAL A 370 -6.25 0.14 37.87
C VAL A 370 -6.76 -0.92 36.91
N THR A 371 -5.86 -1.66 36.28
CA THR A 371 -6.23 -2.74 35.34
C THR A 371 -5.98 -4.09 36.00
N GLU A 372 -7.00 -4.95 36.05
CA GLU A 372 -6.89 -6.31 36.54
C GLU A 372 -6.02 -7.16 35.60
N VAL A 373 -5.10 -7.94 36.19
CA VAL A 373 -4.14 -8.77 35.45
C VAL A 373 -4.09 -10.18 36.05
N GLN A 374 -3.88 -11.19 35.21
CA GLN A 374 -3.74 -12.56 35.65
C GLN A 374 -2.29 -12.85 36.10
N SER A 375 -2.06 -12.93 37.40
CA SER A 375 -0.75 -13.24 37.99
C SER A 375 -0.43 -14.74 38.08
N THR A 376 -1.39 -15.61 37.75
CA THR A 376 -1.24 -17.07 37.84
C THR A 376 -0.42 -17.64 36.69
N ARG A 377 -0.17 -18.96 36.70
CA ARG A 377 0.50 -19.69 35.60
C ARG A 377 -0.21 -19.51 34.24
N GLN A 378 -1.48 -19.15 34.22
CA GLN A 378 -2.22 -18.87 32.98
C GLN A 378 -1.72 -17.60 32.29
N GLY A 379 -1.39 -16.54 33.04
CA GLY A 379 -0.84 -15.30 32.50
C GLY A 379 0.69 -15.33 32.36
N THR A 380 1.38 -15.89 33.36
CA THR A 380 2.86 -15.89 33.44
C THR A 380 3.52 -17.02 32.64
N GLY A 381 2.75 -18.02 32.19
CA GLY A 381 3.27 -19.23 31.55
C GLY A 381 3.76 -20.27 32.56
N LEU A 382 4.00 -21.50 32.08
CA LEU A 382 4.41 -22.63 32.92
C LEU A 382 5.78 -22.42 33.59
N ASP A 383 6.68 -21.71 32.91
CA ASP A 383 8.07 -21.44 33.31
C ASP A 383 8.29 -19.99 33.79
N GLY A 384 7.22 -19.20 33.91
CA GLY A 384 7.29 -17.77 34.23
C GLY A 384 7.80 -16.89 33.07
N ARG A 385 7.99 -17.44 31.87
CA ARG A 385 8.51 -16.72 30.69
C ARG A 385 7.44 -16.37 29.66
N GLY A 386 6.16 -16.42 30.04
CA GLY A 386 5.02 -16.09 29.17
C GLY A 386 5.18 -14.75 28.47
N SER A 387 4.80 -14.66 27.19
CA SER A 387 5.00 -13.48 26.34
C SER A 387 3.72 -12.67 26.15
N GLY A 388 3.86 -11.37 25.82
CA GLY A 388 2.74 -10.52 25.41
C GLY A 388 1.93 -9.96 26.57
N LYS A 389 0.66 -9.63 26.31
CA LYS A 389 -0.25 -8.93 27.25
C LYS A 389 -0.51 -9.71 28.56
N GLY A 390 -0.26 -11.02 28.58
CA GLY A 390 -0.53 -11.86 29.76
C GLY A 390 0.51 -11.74 30.88
N ALA A 391 1.77 -11.41 30.56
CA ALA A 391 2.86 -11.38 31.52
C ALA A 391 3.24 -9.93 31.88
N VAL A 392 2.52 -9.36 32.85
CA VAL A 392 2.72 -7.98 33.31
C VAL A 392 3.75 -7.93 34.44
N GLY A 393 4.67 -6.96 34.37
CA GLY A 393 5.70 -6.69 35.40
C GLY A 393 7.13 -6.66 34.84
N GLN A 394 8.06 -6.11 35.63
CA GLN A 394 9.49 -6.15 35.31
C GLN A 394 10.04 -7.54 35.64
N ARG A 395 10.70 -8.20 34.67
CA ARG A 395 11.24 -9.56 34.85
C ARG A 395 12.48 -9.56 35.74
N TYR A 396 12.54 -10.51 36.67
CA TYR A 396 13.71 -10.77 37.50
C TYR A 396 14.76 -11.60 36.74
N GLY A 397 16.04 -11.46 37.13
CA GLY A 397 17.14 -12.24 36.54
C GLY A 397 17.55 -11.79 35.13
N VAL A 398 17.16 -10.59 34.70
CA VAL A 398 17.55 -10.02 33.39
C VAL A 398 18.27 -8.68 33.62
N PRO A 399 19.59 -8.58 33.37
CA PRO A 399 20.32 -7.31 33.50
C PRO A 399 19.87 -6.30 32.42
N SER A 400 20.15 -5.02 32.66
CA SER A 400 19.86 -3.96 31.67
C SER A 400 20.52 -4.28 30.32
N GLN A 401 19.74 -4.13 29.25
CA GLN A 401 20.18 -4.39 27.88
C GLN A 401 20.73 -3.14 27.19
N GLU A 402 20.95 -2.03 27.92
CA GLU A 402 21.35 -0.74 27.34
C GLU A 402 22.70 -0.75 26.60
N ARG A 403 23.61 -1.65 27.01
CA ARG A 403 24.93 -1.84 26.40
C ARG A 403 24.91 -2.82 25.22
N LYS A 404 23.77 -3.46 24.93
CA LYS A 404 23.63 -4.40 23.82
C LYS A 404 23.56 -3.64 22.49
N LYS A 405 24.41 -4.02 21.52
CA LYS A 405 24.41 -3.44 20.18
C LYS A 405 23.05 -3.69 19.49
N GLY A 406 22.49 -2.66 18.86
CA GLY A 406 21.22 -2.76 18.13
C GLY A 406 19.96 -2.65 19.00
N GLN A 407 20.08 -2.30 20.29
CA GLN A 407 18.93 -2.11 21.16
C GLN A 407 18.11 -0.86 20.74
N VAL A 408 16.80 -1.03 20.54
CA VAL A 408 15.89 0.08 20.22
C VAL A 408 15.62 0.92 21.47
N LYS A 409 15.94 2.22 21.39
CA LYS A 409 15.77 3.22 22.47
C LYS A 409 14.81 4.36 22.08
N ILE A 410 14.02 4.13 21.02
CA ILE A 410 13.07 5.07 20.44
C ILE A 410 11.66 4.44 20.56
N PRO A 411 10.59 5.22 20.74
CA PRO A 411 9.23 4.67 20.77
C PRO A 411 8.90 3.86 19.50
N VAL A 412 8.45 2.61 19.68
CA VAL A 412 8.07 1.69 18.58
C VAL A 412 6.59 1.81 18.21
N LYS A 413 5.79 2.41 19.09
CA LYS A 413 4.35 2.60 18.91
C LYS A 413 3.97 3.99 19.42
N VAL A 414 3.23 4.73 18.60
CA VAL A 414 2.61 6.01 18.96
C VAL A 414 1.11 5.82 18.74
N ASP A 415 0.35 5.83 19.84
CA ASP A 415 -1.10 5.73 19.80
C ASP A 415 -1.68 7.13 19.51
N VAL A 416 -2.66 7.21 18.59
CA VAL A 416 -3.32 8.44 18.12
C VAL A 416 -4.77 8.46 18.58
#